data_AF-A0A8D8W2C4-F1
#
_entry.id   AF-A0A8D8W2C4-F1
#
_cell.length_a   1.000
_cell.length_b   1.000
_cell.length_c   1.000
_cell.angle_alpha   90.00
_cell.angle_beta   90.00
_cell.angle_gamma   90.00
#
_symmetry.space_group_name_H-M   'P 1'
#
loop_
_entity.id
_entity.type
_entity.pdbx_description
1 polymer ?
#
loop_
_entity_poly.entity_id
_entity_poly.type
_entity_poly.pdbx_seq_one_letter_code
_entity_poly.pdbx_strand_id
1 'polypeptide(L)'
;MEDFNEIEDSEKLIESEQDDEDIVKDILDQLKPNKDETSEADLEKLLNRYEKNKNDAIVEDKIEHLNRPTETVIELTRLDLNRFDANLLRGFRQIQYLYLQDNRISSLQIDFFTILNRLKYLDLRNNALVTLPCSICYHECLEILLLQGNCMTRVPKEIGK
;
A
#
# COMPACT_ATOMS: atom_id res chain seq x y z
N MET A 1 -25.16 -47.99 10.37
CA MET A 1 -25.12 -48.39 8.95
C MET A 1 -25.56 -47.14 8.20
N GLU A 2 -24.62 -46.18 8.11
CA GLU A 2 -23.70 -45.97 6.96
C GLU A 2 -24.45 -45.14 5.90
N ASP A 3 -24.01 -44.00 5.37
CA ASP A 3 -22.78 -43.19 5.41
C ASP A 3 -23.18 -41.75 5.00
N PHE A 4 -22.70 -40.68 5.64
CA PHE A 4 -21.53 -39.87 5.26
C PHE A 4 -21.47 -39.38 3.80
N ASN A 5 -21.30 -38.04 3.70
CA ASN A 5 -20.80 -37.23 2.58
C ASN A 5 -21.79 -36.72 1.53
N GLU A 6 -22.28 -35.49 1.75
CA GLU A 6 -22.51 -34.51 0.68
C GLU A 6 -22.66 -33.09 1.28
N ILE A 7 -21.57 -32.58 1.88
CA ILE A 7 -21.33 -31.14 2.03
C ILE A 7 -19.83 -30.91 1.79
N GLU A 8 -19.40 -31.08 0.55
CA GLU A 8 -18.14 -30.52 0.05
C GLU A 8 -18.46 -30.01 -1.35
N ASP A 9 -18.64 -28.69 -1.49
CA ASP A 9 -18.41 -27.97 -2.77
C ASP A 9 -18.56 -26.43 -2.65
N SER A 10 -18.54 -25.87 -1.43
CA SER A 10 -18.46 -24.42 -1.23
C SER A 10 -17.07 -23.91 -0.80
N GLU A 11 -16.06 -24.78 -0.78
CA GLU A 11 -14.66 -24.44 -0.52
C GLU A 11 -13.77 -24.81 -1.70
N LYS A 12 -13.83 -24.03 -2.80
CA LYS A 12 -12.68 -23.82 -3.70
C LYS A 12 -13.01 -22.79 -4.79
N LEU A 13 -12.89 -21.53 -4.43
CA LEU A 13 -12.60 -20.42 -5.36
C LEU A 13 -11.89 -19.33 -4.54
N ILE A 14 -10.75 -19.71 -3.96
CA ILE A 14 -9.72 -18.79 -3.46
C ILE A 14 -8.38 -19.29 -4.01
N GLU A 15 -8.33 -19.36 -5.33
CA GLU A 15 -7.11 -19.33 -6.16
C GLU A 15 -7.57 -18.38 -7.27
N SER A 16 -7.18 -17.11 -7.35
CA SER A 16 -5.81 -16.62 -7.29
C SER A 16 -5.79 -15.07 -7.34
N GLU A 17 -5.37 -14.40 -6.26
CA GLU A 17 -4.96 -12.98 -6.33
C GLU A 17 -3.43 -12.85 -6.45
N GLN A 18 -2.71 -13.98 -6.38
CA GLN A 18 -1.30 -14.10 -6.74
C GLN A 18 -1.08 -14.10 -8.27
N ASP A 19 -2.15 -14.30 -9.05
CA ASP A 19 -2.05 -14.52 -10.50
C ASP A 19 -1.85 -13.23 -11.28
N ASP A 20 -2.38 -12.07 -10.89
CA ASP A 20 -2.27 -10.88 -11.75
C ASP A 20 -0.84 -10.35 -11.90
N GLU A 21 -0.04 -10.31 -10.83
CA GLU A 21 1.36 -9.86 -10.89
C GLU A 21 2.23 -10.88 -11.64
N ASP A 22 2.00 -12.18 -11.41
CA ASP A 22 2.72 -13.24 -12.10
C ASP A 22 2.31 -13.34 -13.59
N ILE A 23 1.02 -13.13 -13.93
CA ILE A 23 0.52 -13.04 -15.31
C ILE A 23 1.11 -11.82 -16.01
N VAL A 24 1.13 -10.64 -15.37
CA VAL A 24 1.73 -9.45 -15.99
C VAL A 24 3.22 -9.67 -16.22
N LYS A 25 3.92 -10.27 -15.26
CA LYS A 25 5.34 -10.61 -15.39
C LYS A 25 5.58 -11.66 -16.48
N ASP A 26 4.73 -12.67 -16.60
CA ASP A 26 4.80 -13.71 -17.62
C ASP A 26 4.48 -13.14 -19.01
N ILE A 27 3.49 -12.24 -19.14
CA ILE A 27 3.20 -11.49 -20.37
C ILE A 27 4.40 -10.64 -20.78
N LEU A 28 5.06 -9.97 -19.83
CA LEU A 28 6.22 -9.13 -20.14
C LEU A 28 7.45 -9.95 -20.50
N ASP A 29 7.66 -11.09 -19.85
CA ASP A 29 8.72 -12.05 -20.21
C ASP A 29 8.49 -12.64 -21.60
N GLN A 30 7.23 -12.87 -22.00
CA GLN A 30 6.84 -13.26 -23.36
C GLN A 30 7.01 -12.13 -24.40
N LEU A 31 7.06 -10.85 -23.99
CA LEU A 31 7.27 -9.69 -24.88
C LEU A 31 8.75 -9.32 -25.07
N LYS A 32 9.65 -9.74 -24.16
CA LYS A 32 11.12 -9.55 -24.26
C LYS A 32 11.78 -10.03 -25.59
N PRO A 33 11.30 -11.04 -26.33
CA PRO A 33 11.95 -11.46 -27.59
C PRO A 33 11.70 -10.52 -28.79
N ASN A 34 10.78 -9.55 -28.74
CA ASN A 34 10.58 -8.56 -29.81
C ASN A 34 11.60 -7.42 -29.69
N LYS A 35 12.82 -7.70 -30.14
CA LYS A 35 14.06 -6.95 -29.95
C LYS A 35 14.18 -5.55 -30.59
N ASP A 36 13.14 -4.97 -31.18
CA ASP A 36 13.33 -3.74 -31.96
C ASP A 36 12.87 -2.41 -31.33
N GLU A 37 12.04 -2.33 -30.29
CA GLU A 37 11.63 -0.98 -29.81
C GLU A 37 11.36 -0.78 -28.30
N THR A 38 11.44 -1.80 -27.44
CA THR A 38 11.15 -1.60 -26.00
C THR A 38 12.31 -2.06 -25.13
N SER A 39 12.99 -1.11 -24.49
CA SER A 39 14.10 -1.43 -23.59
C SER A 39 13.57 -2.06 -22.28
N GLU A 40 14.39 -2.88 -21.61
CA GLU A 40 14.07 -3.44 -20.29
C GLU A 40 13.66 -2.34 -19.28
N ALA A 41 14.32 -1.18 -19.37
CA ALA A 41 13.98 -0.01 -18.57
C ALA A 41 12.59 0.57 -18.88
N ASP A 42 12.08 0.41 -20.10
CA ASP A 42 10.74 0.87 -20.47
C ASP A 42 9.66 -0.12 -19.99
N LEU A 43 9.95 -1.43 -20.01
CA LEU A 43 9.08 -2.45 -19.40
C LEU A 43 8.97 -2.25 -17.89
N GLU A 44 10.10 -1.97 -17.21
CA GLU A 44 10.11 -1.69 -15.78
C GLU A 44 9.31 -0.42 -15.43
N LYS A 45 9.41 0.64 -16.25
CA LYS A 45 8.57 1.84 -16.08
C LYS A 45 7.10 1.55 -16.27
N LEU A 46 6.73 0.72 -17.26
CA LEU A 46 5.35 0.34 -17.52
C LEU A 46 4.76 -0.46 -16.36
N LEU A 47 5.50 -1.44 -15.84
CA LEU A 47 5.15 -2.20 -14.64
C LEU A 47 4.91 -1.28 -13.44
N ASN A 48 5.86 -0.40 -13.16
CA ASN A 48 5.75 0.55 -12.06
C ASN A 48 4.52 1.46 -12.19
N ARG A 49 4.16 1.84 -13.41
CA ARG A 49 2.94 2.62 -13.68
C ARG A 49 1.68 1.77 -13.47
N TYR A 50 1.66 0.53 -13.92
CA TYR A 50 0.54 -0.39 -13.73
C TYR A 50 0.25 -0.63 -12.25
N GLU A 51 1.28 -1.01 -11.47
CA GLU A 51 1.16 -1.22 -10.02
C GLU A 51 0.68 0.04 -9.29
N LYS A 52 1.25 1.20 -9.64
CA LYS A 52 0.82 2.48 -9.08
C LYS A 52 -0.67 2.71 -9.37
N ASN A 53 -1.09 2.58 -10.62
CA ASN A 53 -2.48 2.80 -11.01
C ASN A 53 -3.44 1.81 -10.31
N LYS A 54 -3.03 0.55 -10.10
CA LYS A 54 -3.81 -0.44 -9.35
C LYS A 54 -4.02 -0.01 -7.90
N ASN A 55 -2.94 0.34 -7.19
CA ASN A 55 -3.04 0.80 -5.79
C ASN A 55 -3.85 2.10 -5.67
N ASP A 56 -3.61 3.07 -6.57
CA ASP A 56 -4.32 4.34 -6.56
C ASP A 56 -5.83 4.11 -6.76
N ALA A 57 -6.23 3.24 -7.69
CA ALA A 57 -7.63 2.91 -7.92
C ALA A 57 -8.30 2.24 -6.69
N ILE A 58 -7.61 1.31 -6.02
CA ILE A 58 -8.12 0.66 -4.80
C ILE A 58 -8.36 1.70 -3.69
N VAL A 59 -7.41 2.62 -3.51
CA VAL A 59 -7.51 3.67 -2.50
C VAL A 59 -8.62 4.67 -2.88
N GLU A 60 -8.72 5.06 -4.15
CA GLU A 60 -9.76 5.97 -4.64
C GLU A 60 -11.16 5.40 -4.41
N ASP A 61 -11.39 4.13 -4.74
CA ASP A 61 -12.63 3.41 -4.45
C ASP A 61 -12.94 3.42 -2.95
N LYS A 62 -11.95 3.17 -2.11
CA LYS A 62 -12.17 3.14 -0.65
C LYS A 62 -12.58 4.51 -0.07
N ILE A 63 -12.12 5.60 -0.68
CA ILE A 63 -12.30 6.96 -0.16
C ILE A 63 -13.34 7.77 -0.93
N GLU A 64 -13.92 7.27 -2.03
CA GLU A 64 -14.80 8.05 -2.91
C GLU A 64 -16.08 8.52 -2.21
N HIS A 65 -16.60 7.73 -1.28
CA HIS A 65 -17.82 8.03 -0.53
C HIS A 65 -17.58 8.87 0.74
N LEU A 66 -16.31 9.13 1.09
CA LEU A 66 -15.97 9.81 2.33
C LEU A 66 -16.07 11.33 2.19
N ASN A 67 -16.45 11.98 3.29
CA ASN A 67 -16.62 13.43 3.31
C ASN A 67 -15.27 14.14 3.54
N ARG A 68 -14.54 14.40 2.44
CA ARG A 68 -13.15 14.92 2.47
C ARG A 68 -12.90 16.08 3.46
N PRO A 69 -13.75 17.14 3.54
CA PRO A 69 -13.54 18.25 4.45
C PRO A 69 -13.66 17.93 5.95
N THR A 70 -14.36 16.86 6.33
CA THR A 70 -14.64 16.55 7.75
C THR A 70 -14.05 15.22 8.20
N GLU A 71 -13.71 14.34 7.27
CA GLU A 71 -13.23 13.01 7.61
C GLU A 71 -11.92 13.09 8.41
N THR A 72 -11.91 12.38 9.53
CA THR A 72 -10.77 12.37 10.46
C THR A 72 -10.08 11.02 10.52
N VAL A 73 -10.78 9.97 10.06
CA VAL A 73 -10.32 8.59 10.11
C VAL A 73 -10.36 8.03 8.70
N ILE A 74 -9.26 7.44 8.26
CA ILE A 74 -9.21 6.71 6.99
C ILE A 74 -8.65 5.31 7.23
N GLU A 75 -9.42 4.32 6.79
CA GLU A 75 -9.16 2.90 6.95
C GLU A 75 -8.77 2.28 5.60
N LEU A 76 -7.49 1.96 5.46
CA LEU A 76 -6.89 1.33 4.28
C LEU A 76 -6.21 -0.01 4.65
N THR A 77 -6.76 -0.69 5.65
CA THR A 77 -6.29 -1.96 6.19
C THR A 77 -6.58 -3.12 5.23
N ARG A 78 -5.61 -4.03 5.01
CA ARG A 78 -5.79 -5.25 4.19
C ARG A 78 -6.32 -4.98 2.79
N LEU A 79 -5.63 -4.11 2.06
CA LEU A 79 -5.96 -3.73 0.67
C LEU A 79 -4.89 -4.19 -0.32
N ASP A 80 -3.98 -5.08 0.11
CA ASP A 80 -2.84 -5.59 -0.66
C ASP A 80 -1.97 -4.49 -1.31
N LEU A 81 -1.94 -3.31 -0.70
CA LEU A 81 -1.20 -2.17 -1.22
C LEU A 81 0.30 -2.43 -1.15
N ASN A 82 0.97 -2.53 -2.30
CA ASN A 82 2.44 -2.60 -2.35
C ASN A 82 3.08 -1.18 -2.34
N ARG A 83 2.27 -0.14 -2.62
CA ARG A 83 2.61 1.28 -2.55
C ARG A 83 1.42 2.09 -2.08
N PHE A 84 1.70 3.25 -1.48
CA PHE A 84 0.68 4.20 -1.08
C PHE A 84 1.11 5.63 -1.43
N ASP A 85 0.30 6.32 -2.24
CA ASP A 85 0.49 7.73 -2.60
C ASP A 85 -0.35 8.63 -1.68
N ALA A 86 0.30 9.31 -0.74
CA ALA A 86 -0.35 10.21 0.21
C ALA A 86 -1.07 11.38 -0.47
N ASN A 87 -0.76 11.70 -1.74
CA ASN A 87 -1.46 12.75 -2.48
C ASN A 87 -2.94 12.44 -2.72
N LEU A 88 -3.33 11.16 -2.72
CA LEU A 88 -4.74 10.74 -2.81
C LEU A 88 -5.56 11.32 -1.63
N LEU A 89 -4.89 11.54 -0.50
CA LEU A 89 -5.49 12.09 0.71
C LEU A 89 -5.35 13.61 0.86
N ARG A 90 -4.80 14.32 -0.13
CA ARG A 90 -4.56 15.79 -0.03
C ARG A 90 -5.83 16.61 0.17
N GLY A 91 -6.98 16.11 -0.29
CA GLY A 91 -8.29 16.74 -0.09
C GLY A 91 -8.85 16.56 1.32
N PHE A 92 -8.31 15.61 2.09
CA PHE A 92 -8.81 15.20 3.40
C PHE A 92 -8.10 15.94 4.54
N ARG A 93 -8.41 17.24 4.66
CA ARG A 93 -7.66 18.19 5.49
C ARG A 93 -7.79 18.00 7.01
N GLN A 94 -8.64 17.09 7.46
CA GLN A 94 -8.89 16.84 8.88
C GLN A 94 -8.42 15.46 9.35
N ILE A 95 -7.77 14.66 8.47
CA ILE A 95 -7.28 13.34 8.85
C ILE A 95 -6.34 13.46 10.04
N GLN A 96 -6.65 12.65 11.04
CA GLN A 96 -5.86 12.49 12.26
C GLN A 96 -5.49 11.02 12.48
N TYR A 97 -6.27 10.08 11.94
CA TYR A 97 -6.07 8.65 12.12
C TYR A 97 -5.99 7.98 10.75
N LEU A 98 -4.86 7.35 10.46
CA LEU A 98 -4.64 6.59 9.24
C LEU A 98 -4.21 5.17 9.57
N TYR A 99 -4.97 4.21 9.05
CA TYR A 99 -4.75 2.79 9.22
C TYR A 99 -4.32 2.19 7.88
N LEU A 100 -3.09 1.70 7.83
CA LEU A 100 -2.45 1.09 6.66
C LEU A 100 -1.90 -0.31 6.99
N GLN A 101 -2.29 -0.89 8.12
CA GLN A 101 -1.78 -2.18 8.55
C GLN A 101 -2.21 -3.33 7.65
N ASP A 102 -1.43 -4.41 7.69
CA ASP A 102 -1.65 -5.63 6.90
C ASP A 102 -1.69 -5.34 5.39
N ASN A 103 -0.74 -4.54 4.90
CA ASN A 103 -0.51 -4.31 3.47
C ASN A 103 0.91 -4.78 3.10
N ARG A 104 1.40 -4.44 1.91
CA ARG A 104 2.72 -4.82 1.40
C ARG A 104 3.62 -3.61 1.15
N ILE A 105 3.38 -2.50 1.85
CA ILE A 105 4.04 -1.22 1.61
C ILE A 105 5.51 -1.34 1.99
N SER A 106 6.39 -1.17 1.00
CA SER A 106 7.84 -1.29 1.19
C SER A 106 8.55 0.04 1.45
N SER A 107 7.91 1.16 1.10
CA SER A 107 8.43 2.50 1.32
C SER A 107 7.31 3.54 1.41
N LEU A 108 7.59 4.66 2.09
CA LEU A 108 6.72 5.84 2.09
C LEU A 108 7.37 6.96 1.27
N GLN A 109 6.55 7.81 0.65
CA GLN A 109 7.01 8.99 -0.07
C GLN A 109 7.79 9.94 0.86
N ILE A 110 8.77 10.66 0.30
CA ILE A 110 9.61 11.57 1.09
C ILE A 110 8.81 12.68 1.78
N ASP A 111 7.70 13.09 1.17
CA ASP A 111 6.78 14.12 1.62
C ASP A 111 5.54 13.57 2.34
N PHE A 112 5.48 12.27 2.63
CA PHE A 112 4.34 11.61 3.30
C PHE A 112 3.89 12.37 4.56
N PHE A 113 4.83 12.67 5.47
CA PHE A 113 4.55 13.39 6.72
C PHE A 113 4.28 14.88 6.52
N THR A 114 4.71 15.45 5.40
CA THR A 114 4.40 16.85 5.03
C THR A 114 2.98 16.97 4.48
N ILE A 115 2.53 15.98 3.68
CA ILE A 115 1.18 15.93 3.13
C ILE A 115 0.16 15.70 4.25
N LEU A 116 0.45 14.75 5.14
CA LEU A 116 -0.44 14.31 6.21
C LEU A 116 -0.11 14.98 7.55
N ASN A 117 0.17 16.28 7.52
CA ASN A 117 0.74 17.06 8.63
C ASN A 117 -0.13 17.19 9.91
N ARG A 118 -1.35 16.65 9.90
CA ARG A 118 -2.29 16.65 11.03
C ARG A 118 -2.47 15.26 11.64
N LEU A 119 -1.76 14.25 11.14
CA LEU A 119 -1.84 12.90 11.68
C LEU A 119 -1.43 12.88 13.15
N LYS A 120 -2.26 12.24 13.95
CA LYS A 120 -1.98 11.91 15.34
C LYS A 120 -1.66 10.44 15.52
N TYR A 121 -2.28 9.61 14.69
CA TYR A 121 -2.16 8.17 14.76
C TYR A 121 -1.90 7.60 13.37
N LEU A 122 -0.85 6.81 13.26
CA LEU A 122 -0.49 6.09 12.05
C LEU A 122 -0.18 4.63 12.38
N ASP A 123 -0.98 3.72 11.83
CA ASP A 123 -0.75 2.29 11.93
C ASP A 123 -0.20 1.74 10.61
N LEU A 124 1.05 1.29 10.65
CA LEU A 124 1.77 0.68 9.53
C LEU A 124 2.19 -0.75 9.87
N ARG A 125 1.56 -1.40 10.86
CA ARG A 125 1.92 -2.77 11.24
C ARG A 125 1.79 -3.74 10.08
N ASN A 126 2.57 -4.81 10.08
CA ASN A 126 2.51 -5.89 9.09
C ASN A 126 2.60 -5.33 7.66
N ASN A 127 3.70 -4.64 7.37
CA ASN A 127 4.06 -4.11 6.06
C ASN A 127 5.52 -4.52 5.75
N ALA A 128 6.11 -4.01 4.68
CA ALA A 128 7.47 -4.33 4.26
C ALA A 128 8.47 -3.17 4.42
N LEU A 129 8.17 -2.19 5.29
CA LEU A 129 8.98 -0.98 5.43
C LEU A 129 10.39 -1.29 5.96
N VAL A 130 11.40 -0.73 5.31
CA VAL A 130 12.81 -0.86 5.72
C VAL A 130 13.31 0.36 6.48
N THR A 131 12.73 1.52 6.20
CA THR A 131 13.04 2.83 6.80
C THR A 131 11.82 3.73 6.78
N LEU A 132 11.88 4.83 7.52
CA LEU A 132 10.96 5.95 7.41
C LEU A 132 11.62 7.13 6.70
N PRO A 133 10.86 8.00 6.02
CA PRO A 133 11.38 9.25 5.49
C PRO A 133 11.75 10.20 6.64
N CYS A 134 12.84 10.96 6.49
CA CYS A 134 13.34 11.90 7.52
C CYS A 134 12.31 12.98 7.88
N SER A 135 11.32 13.26 7.01
CA SER A 135 10.25 14.23 7.24
C SER A 135 9.42 13.95 8.50
N ILE A 136 9.42 12.71 9.00
CA ILE A 136 8.79 12.36 10.29
C ILE A 136 9.31 13.20 11.45
N CYS A 137 10.57 13.64 11.40
CA CYS A 137 11.20 14.37 12.50
C CYS A 137 10.71 15.82 12.61
N TYR A 138 9.98 16.29 11.60
CA TYR A 138 9.32 17.59 11.59
C TYR A 138 7.80 17.47 11.80
N HIS A 139 7.28 16.27 12.07
CA HIS A 139 5.85 16.06 12.23
C HIS A 139 5.39 16.43 13.65
N GLU A 140 4.76 17.59 13.81
CA GLU A 140 4.44 18.15 15.12
C GLU A 140 3.24 17.50 15.83
N CYS A 141 2.32 16.87 15.08
CA CYS A 141 1.08 16.33 15.64
C CYS A 141 1.08 14.81 15.88
N LEU A 142 2.12 14.08 15.47
CA LEU A 142 2.08 12.61 15.50
C LEU A 142 2.34 12.13 16.92
N GLU A 143 1.36 11.47 17.51
CA GLU A 143 1.39 10.98 18.89
C GLU A 143 1.72 9.48 18.93
N ILE A 144 1.17 8.72 17.98
CA ILE A 144 1.29 7.27 17.94
C ILE A 144 1.69 6.82 16.54
N LEU A 145 2.77 6.04 16.47
CA LEU A 145 3.25 5.37 15.26
C LEU A 145 3.49 3.90 15.55
N LEU A 146 2.76 3.02 14.85
CA LEU A 146 2.88 1.57 14.99
C LEU A 146 3.60 0.99 13.76
N LEU A 147 4.68 0.24 14.00
CA LEU A 147 5.58 -0.29 12.95
C LEU A 147 5.89 -1.78 13.13
N GLN A 148 5.25 -2.45 14.08
CA GLN A 148 5.48 -3.87 14.37
C GLN A 148 5.22 -4.72 13.12
N GLY A 149 6.04 -5.74 12.87
CA GLY A 149 5.88 -6.59 11.68
C GLY A 149 6.34 -5.93 10.37
N ASN A 150 7.27 -4.98 10.43
CA ASN A 150 7.99 -4.45 9.27
C ASN A 150 9.44 -4.97 9.20
N CYS A 151 10.12 -4.72 8.08
CA CYS A 151 11.53 -5.03 7.84
C CYS A 151 12.49 -3.93 8.30
N MET A 152 12.13 -3.20 9.37
CA MET A 152 12.84 -2.00 9.81
C MET A 152 14.27 -2.34 10.24
N THR A 153 15.25 -1.87 9.48
CA THR A 153 16.68 -2.01 9.81
C THR A 153 17.25 -0.74 10.41
N ARG A 154 16.60 0.40 10.13
CA ARG A 154 17.06 1.73 10.52
C ARG A 154 15.88 2.62 10.83
N VAL A 155 16.06 3.49 11.81
CA VAL A 155 15.15 4.60 12.11
C VAL A 155 15.91 5.89 11.77
N PRO A 156 15.26 6.96 11.26
CA PRO A 156 15.93 8.24 11.02
C PRO A 156 16.65 8.70 12.29
N LYS A 157 17.89 9.18 12.15
CA LYS A 157 18.76 9.54 13.28
C LYS A 157 18.23 10.70 14.11
N GLU A 158 17.27 11.41 13.54
CA GLU A 158 16.65 12.62 14.06
C GLU A 158 15.41 12.30 14.92
N ILE A 159 14.91 11.06 14.94
CA ILE A 159 13.83 10.64 15.85
C ILE A 159 14.38 10.55 17.28
N GLY A 160 13.73 11.24 18.23
CA GLY A 160 14.06 11.18 19.66
C GLY A 160 15.15 12.16 20.12
N LYS A 161 15.44 13.19 19.32
CA LYS A 161 16.14 14.40 19.77
C LYS A 161 15.14 15.46 20.21
#